data_AF-A0A182PX97-F1
#
_entry.id   AF-A0A182PX97-F1
#
_cell.length_a   1.000
_cell.length_b   1.000
_cell.length_c   1.000
_cell.angle_alpha   90.00
_cell.angle_beta   90.00
_cell.angle_gamma   90.00
#
_symmetry.space_group_name_H-M   'P 1'
#
loop_
_entity.id
_entity.type
_entity.pdbx_description
1 polymer ?
#
loop_
_entity_poly.entity_id
_entity_poly.type
_entity_poly.pdbx_seq_one_letter_code
_entity_poly.pdbx_strand_id
1 'polypeptide(L)'
;TTTFVKTLEFLVLARVTANFPSKYVKVEHWNIPSGLELADPSFYQPGSIDLLLGAEVFADMLKQGQIKLAPHLPKLLETHLGWIVSGTVFEHPEGSIGEAHIACCAVEDESFDTAMKRLVMLEDLPTERIRSKEEEQCERSYQETTYQNEEGRYVVQLPKRFDWKALGESKETALKRFMAMERRRKSDSRLDDAYKAFMKEYLDLKHISS
;
A
#
# COMPACT_ATOMS: atom_id res chain seq x y z
N THR A 1 -30.09 19.59 31.24
CA THR A 1 -28.80 19.29 30.59
C THR A 1 -28.43 17.89 30.98
N THR A 2 -28.54 16.92 30.07
CA THR A 2 -28.09 15.55 30.32
C THR A 2 -26.58 15.51 30.21
N THR A 3 -25.90 15.20 31.31
CA THR A 3 -24.44 15.01 31.31
C THR A 3 -24.10 13.78 30.49
N PHE A 4 -23.26 13.94 29.46
CA PHE A 4 -22.75 12.82 28.68
C PHE A 4 -21.57 12.17 29.40
N VAL A 5 -21.61 10.86 29.59
CA VAL A 5 -20.57 10.09 30.27
C VAL A 5 -20.39 8.77 29.54
N LYS A 6 -19.14 8.40 29.25
CA LYS A 6 -18.78 7.11 28.64
C LYS A 6 -17.49 6.58 29.26
N THR A 7 -17.47 5.28 29.56
CA THR A 7 -16.27 4.58 30.06
C THR A 7 -15.57 3.90 28.88
N LEU A 8 -14.26 4.12 28.76
CA LEU A 8 -13.43 3.64 27.66
C LEU A 8 -12.11 3.10 28.20
N GLU A 9 -11.54 2.12 27.49
CA GLU A 9 -10.19 1.60 27.73
C GLU A 9 -9.24 2.20 26.68
N PHE A 10 -8.03 2.58 27.11
CA PHE A 10 -7.07 3.26 26.26
C PHE A 10 -5.73 2.53 26.23
N LEU A 11 -5.12 2.47 25.05
CA LEU A 11 -3.71 2.18 24.90
C LEU A 11 -2.91 3.47 25.13
N VAL A 12 -1.98 3.45 26.09
CA VAL A 12 -1.13 4.61 26.40
C VAL A 12 0.10 4.59 25.50
N LEU A 13 0.24 5.63 24.68
CA LEU A 13 1.37 5.84 23.78
C LEU A 13 2.09 7.13 24.15
N ALA A 14 3.40 7.21 23.90
CA ALA A 14 4.17 8.43 24.12
C ALA A 14 3.70 9.59 23.22
N ARG A 15 3.18 9.26 22.04
CA ARG A 15 2.57 10.19 21.09
C ARG A 15 1.45 9.47 20.34
N VAL A 16 0.28 10.10 20.25
CA VAL A 16 -0.89 9.48 19.62
C VAL A 16 -0.91 9.74 18.11
N THR A 17 -0.70 10.99 17.69
CA THR A 17 -0.60 11.37 16.26
C THR A 17 0.45 12.46 16.04
N ALA A 18 0.74 12.76 14.77
CA ALA A 18 1.33 14.06 14.41
C ALA A 18 0.39 15.22 14.77
N ASN A 19 0.89 16.45 14.69
CA ASN A 19 0.07 17.61 14.97
C ASN A 19 -1.08 17.72 13.96
N PHE A 20 -2.28 18.02 14.45
CA PHE A 20 -3.47 18.18 13.65
C PHE A 20 -4.13 19.54 13.94
N PRO A 21 -4.62 20.25 12.91
CA PRO A 21 -4.32 20.04 11.49
C PRO A 21 -2.80 20.14 11.21
N SER A 22 -2.31 19.54 10.13
CA SER A 22 -0.88 19.57 9.80
C SER A 22 -0.38 20.97 9.42
N LYS A 23 -1.31 21.86 9.05
CA LYS A 23 -1.09 23.27 8.69
C LYS A 23 -2.22 24.12 9.25
N TYR A 24 -1.96 25.42 9.35
CA TYR A 24 -3.03 26.38 9.68
C TYR A 24 -4.13 26.34 8.63
N VAL A 25 -5.38 26.40 9.08
CA VAL A 25 -6.56 26.48 8.22
C VAL A 25 -7.05 27.93 8.20
N LYS A 26 -7.24 28.51 7.01
CA LYS A 26 -7.80 29.85 6.84
C LYS A 26 -9.31 29.85 7.08
N VAL A 27 -9.74 30.41 8.21
CA VAL A 27 -11.14 30.38 8.67
C VAL A 27 -11.82 31.75 8.62
N GLU A 28 -11.13 32.79 8.17
CA GLU A 28 -11.60 34.19 8.25
C GLU A 28 -12.91 34.40 7.48
N HIS A 29 -13.07 33.69 6.35
CA HIS A 29 -14.23 33.81 5.47
C HIS A 29 -15.38 32.85 5.84
N TRP A 30 -15.22 32.06 6.91
CA TRP A 30 -16.19 31.02 7.25
C TRP A 30 -17.43 31.56 7.96
N ASN A 31 -17.35 32.79 8.50
CA ASN A 31 -18.46 33.46 9.18
C ASN A 31 -19.13 32.57 10.23
N ILE A 32 -18.32 31.88 11.05
CA ILE A 32 -18.82 31.01 12.13
C ILE A 32 -19.68 31.87 13.07
N PRO A 33 -20.95 31.48 13.35
CA PRO A 33 -21.84 32.26 14.20
C PRO A 33 -21.23 32.54 15.58
N SER A 34 -21.30 33.80 16.03
CA SER A 34 -20.86 34.19 17.37
C SER A 34 -21.75 33.55 18.44
N GLY A 35 -21.14 33.08 19.53
CA GLY A 35 -21.84 32.44 20.64
C GLY A 35 -21.94 30.91 20.57
N LEU A 36 -21.37 30.28 19.53
CA LEU A 36 -21.19 28.83 19.51
C LEU A 36 -20.00 28.43 20.40
N GLU A 37 -20.22 27.47 21.30
CA GLU A 37 -19.16 26.82 22.05
C GLU A 37 -18.52 25.75 21.18
N LEU A 38 -17.37 26.05 20.58
CA LEU A 38 -16.58 25.08 19.84
C LEU A 38 -15.95 24.07 20.80
N ALA A 39 -15.95 22.79 20.43
CA ALA A 39 -15.29 21.75 21.22
C ALA A 39 -13.76 21.95 21.27
N ASP A 40 -13.20 22.52 20.20
CA ASP A 40 -11.82 22.98 20.13
C ASP A 40 -11.79 24.40 19.52
N PRO A 41 -11.62 25.46 20.33
CA PRO A 41 -11.51 26.83 19.86
C PRO A 41 -10.27 27.09 18.97
N SER A 42 -9.29 26.19 18.99
CA SER A 42 -8.04 26.27 18.24
C SER A 42 -7.94 25.26 17.10
N PHE A 43 -9.05 24.65 16.67
CA PHE A 43 -9.08 23.58 15.65
C PHE A 43 -8.38 23.91 14.32
N TYR A 44 -8.16 25.19 14.03
CA TYR A 44 -7.53 25.69 12.82
C TYR A 44 -6.00 25.83 12.95
N GLN A 45 -5.42 25.57 14.12
CA GLN A 45 -4.00 25.69 14.42
C GLN A 45 -3.38 24.30 14.62
N PRO A 46 -2.18 24.02 14.08
CA PRO A 46 -1.51 22.74 14.33
C PRO A 46 -1.24 22.51 15.82
N GLY A 47 -1.81 21.44 16.37
CA GLY A 47 -1.64 21.05 17.78
C GLY A 47 -1.49 19.55 17.96
N SER A 48 -0.90 19.13 19.09
CA SER A 48 -0.83 17.71 19.45
C SER A 48 -2.21 17.17 19.81
N ILE A 49 -2.48 15.90 19.49
CA ILE A 49 -3.69 15.19 19.91
C ILE A 49 -3.35 14.30 21.10
N ASP A 50 -4.07 14.50 22.21
CA ASP A 50 -3.90 13.72 23.44
C ASP A 50 -4.72 12.43 23.44
N LEU A 51 -5.85 12.42 22.71
CA LEU A 51 -6.81 11.32 22.72
C LEU A 51 -7.39 11.06 21.33
N LEU A 52 -7.31 9.80 20.88
CA LEU A 52 -8.08 9.32 19.74
C LEU A 52 -9.27 8.51 20.22
N LEU A 53 -10.46 8.86 19.71
CA LEU A 53 -11.71 8.18 20.00
C LEU A 53 -12.20 7.45 18.75
N GLY A 54 -12.68 6.22 18.93
CA GLY A 54 -13.27 5.44 17.84
C GLY A 54 -14.56 6.07 17.29
N ALA A 55 -14.92 5.69 16.07
CA ALA A 55 -16.11 6.20 15.38
C ALA A 55 -17.42 5.86 16.12
N GLU A 56 -17.43 4.78 16.90
CA GLU A 56 -18.50 4.39 17.79
C GLU A 56 -18.72 5.38 18.95
N VAL A 57 -17.67 6.02 19.45
CA VAL A 57 -17.79 7.10 20.45
C VAL A 57 -18.29 8.36 19.78
N PHE A 58 -17.78 8.67 18.59
CA PHE A 58 -18.25 9.81 17.79
C PHE A 58 -19.77 9.76 17.52
N ALA A 59 -20.29 8.59 17.12
CA ALA A 59 -21.71 8.41 16.86
C ALA A 59 -22.58 8.68 18.09
N ASP A 60 -22.15 8.26 19.27
CA ASP A 60 -22.87 8.50 20.53
C ASP A 60 -22.79 9.97 21.00
N MET A 61 -21.73 10.69 20.62
CA MET A 61 -21.54 12.10 20.98
C MET A 61 -22.36 13.06 20.13
N LEU A 62 -22.80 12.64 18.94
CA LEU A 62 -23.44 13.50 17.95
C LEU A 62 -24.85 13.89 18.40
N LYS A 63 -25.16 15.19 18.32
CA LYS A 63 -26.50 15.73 18.56
C LYS A 63 -27.19 16.07 17.23
N GLN A 64 -28.42 16.56 17.32
CA GLN A 64 -29.22 16.93 16.14
C GLN A 64 -28.76 18.23 15.47
N GLY A 65 -28.00 19.07 16.18
CA GLY A 65 -27.55 20.36 15.67
C GLY A 65 -26.59 20.24 14.48
N GLN A 66 -26.92 20.91 13.38
CA GLN A 66 -26.05 21.02 12.21
C GLN A 66 -26.19 22.41 11.58
N ILE A 67 -25.06 23.05 11.28
CA ILE A 67 -25.02 24.34 10.59
C ILE A 67 -24.20 24.17 9.31
N LYS A 68 -24.81 24.48 8.16
CA LYS A 68 -24.11 24.57 6.88
C LYS A 68 -23.62 26.02 6.73
N LEU A 69 -22.31 26.24 6.68
CA LEU A 69 -21.74 27.58 6.56
C LEU A 69 -21.94 28.15 5.15
N ALA A 70 -21.50 27.42 4.12
CA ALA A 70 -21.69 27.75 2.71
C ALA A 70 -21.53 26.49 1.84
N PRO A 71 -21.91 26.49 0.54
CA PRO A 71 -21.81 25.32 -0.34
C PRO A 71 -20.42 24.68 -0.44
N HIS A 72 -19.34 25.46 -0.29
CA HIS A 72 -17.94 25.00 -0.41
C HIS A 72 -17.18 25.02 0.93
N LEU A 73 -17.90 25.24 2.03
CA LEU A 73 -17.32 25.26 3.37
C LEU A 73 -17.73 24.02 4.15
N PRO A 74 -16.95 23.64 5.17
CA PRO A 74 -17.35 22.57 6.05
C PRO A 74 -18.63 22.92 6.82
N LYS A 75 -19.21 21.90 7.42
CA LYS A 75 -20.40 22.02 8.27
C LYS A 75 -19.96 22.01 9.73
N LEU A 76 -20.73 22.69 10.57
CA LEU A 76 -20.61 22.53 12.01
C LEU A 76 -21.58 21.45 12.47
N LEU A 77 -21.11 20.54 13.30
CA LEU A 77 -21.91 19.50 13.93
C LEU A 77 -21.91 19.72 15.43
N GLU A 78 -23.09 19.70 16.04
CA GLU A 78 -23.21 19.80 17.47
C GLU A 78 -22.91 18.45 18.12
N THR A 79 -22.06 18.45 19.14
CA THR A 79 -21.78 17.26 19.94
C THR A 79 -22.03 17.53 21.43
N HIS A 80 -21.91 16.50 22.24
CA HIS A 80 -21.89 16.63 23.70
C HIS A 80 -20.68 17.42 24.25
N LEU A 81 -19.60 17.60 23.46
CA LEU A 81 -18.39 18.34 23.86
C LEU A 81 -18.34 19.77 23.30
N GLY A 82 -19.33 20.17 22.50
CA GLY A 82 -19.35 21.44 21.77
C GLY A 82 -19.50 21.23 20.26
N TRP A 83 -19.45 22.32 19.51
CA TRP A 83 -19.54 22.30 18.05
C TRP A 83 -18.20 21.93 17.43
N ILE A 84 -18.22 20.99 16.50
CA ILE A 84 -17.04 20.56 15.74
C ILE A 84 -17.18 20.95 14.27
N VAL A 85 -16.04 21.04 13.58
CA VAL A 85 -15.98 21.25 12.13
C VAL A 85 -15.88 19.90 11.43
N SER A 86 -16.72 19.68 10.43
CA SER A 86 -16.73 18.45 9.63
C SER A 86 -16.91 18.75 8.15
N GLY A 87 -15.99 18.28 7.32
CA GLY A 87 -16.05 18.39 5.86
C GLY A 87 -14.72 18.76 5.24
N THR A 88 -14.70 18.88 3.92
CA THR A 88 -13.54 19.29 3.15
C THR A 88 -13.44 20.81 3.07
N VAL A 89 -12.21 21.32 3.11
CA VAL A 89 -11.90 22.72 2.84
C VAL A 89 -11.24 22.77 1.47
N PHE A 90 -11.85 23.48 0.51
CA PHE A 90 -11.24 23.72 -0.79
C PHE A 90 -10.45 25.02 -0.71
N GLU A 91 -9.12 24.92 -0.58
CA GLU A 91 -8.25 26.04 -0.92
C GLU A 91 -8.10 26.02 -2.44
N HIS A 92 -8.79 26.91 -3.15
CA HIS A 92 -8.45 27.19 -4.55
C HIS A 92 -7.14 27.98 -4.54
N PRO A 93 -6.00 27.43 -4.98
CA PRO A 93 -4.87 28.27 -5.32
C PRO A 93 -5.28 28.97 -6.62
N GLU A 94 -5.32 30.30 -6.62
CA GLU A 94 -5.44 31.05 -7.86
C GLU A 94 -4.37 30.52 -8.86
N GLY A 95 -4.81 29.79 -9.90
CA GLY A 95 -3.94 29.29 -10.97
C GLY A 95 -3.56 27.81 -10.99
N SER A 96 -4.08 26.92 -10.13
CA SER A 96 -3.76 25.47 -10.20
C SER A 96 -4.94 24.62 -10.69
N ILE A 97 -4.87 24.06 -11.91
CA ILE A 97 -5.86 23.14 -12.49
C ILE A 97 -5.61 21.70 -11.98
N GLY A 98 -5.56 21.51 -10.67
CA GLY A 98 -5.37 20.18 -10.08
C GLY A 98 -6.13 20.07 -8.78
N GLU A 99 -7.06 19.11 -8.71
CA GLU A 99 -7.61 18.63 -7.43
C GLU A 99 -6.46 18.04 -6.61
N ALA A 100 -5.85 18.86 -5.76
CA ALA A 100 -4.95 18.36 -4.73
C ALA A 100 -5.83 17.72 -3.64
N HIS A 101 -6.06 16.42 -3.75
CA HIS A 101 -6.49 15.64 -2.59
C HIS A 101 -5.36 15.69 -1.56
N ILE A 102 -5.45 16.61 -0.60
CA ILE A 102 -4.58 16.62 0.56
C ILE A 102 -5.06 15.47 1.46
N ALA A 103 -4.56 14.26 1.15
CA ALA A 103 -4.47 13.23 2.16
C ALA A 103 -3.41 13.71 3.16
N CYS A 104 -3.84 14.28 4.29
CA CYS A 104 -2.96 14.46 5.44
C CYS A 104 -2.68 13.08 6.03
N CYS A 105 -1.76 12.35 5.43
CA CYS A 105 -1.04 11.34 6.16
C CYS A 105 -0.23 12.10 7.20
N ALA A 106 -0.52 11.88 8.48
CA ALA A 106 0.34 12.27 9.58
C ALA A 106 1.63 11.45 9.46
N VAL A 107 2.49 11.82 8.52
CA VAL A 107 3.81 11.22 8.39
C VAL A 107 4.61 11.85 9.51
N GLU A 108 5.07 11.03 10.46
CA GLU A 108 6.13 11.43 11.38
C GLU A 108 7.33 11.93 10.55
N ASP A 109 8.22 12.71 11.16
CA ASP A 109 9.50 13.13 10.55
C ASP A 109 10.47 11.93 10.46
N GLU A 110 9.94 10.76 10.10
CA GLU A 110 10.65 9.54 9.83
C GLU A 110 10.95 9.50 8.33
N SER A 111 12.21 9.22 7.97
CA SER A 111 12.54 9.04 6.56
C SER A 111 11.69 7.89 6.01
N PHE A 112 11.26 8.03 4.76
CA PHE A 112 10.49 6.99 4.06
C PHE A 112 11.15 5.60 4.17
N ASP A 113 12.48 5.56 4.15
CA ASP A 113 13.27 4.34 4.28
C ASP A 113 13.07 3.67 5.66
N THR A 114 13.04 4.45 6.74
CA THR A 114 12.82 3.91 8.09
C THR A 114 11.38 3.44 8.28
N ALA A 115 10.40 4.21 7.78
CA ALA A 115 8.99 3.82 7.81
C ALA A 115 8.75 2.52 7.02
N MET A 116 9.38 2.39 5.85
CA MET A 116 9.31 1.17 5.03
C MET A 116 9.92 -0.02 5.75
N LYS A 117 11.11 0.15 6.35
CA LYS A 117 11.77 -0.92 7.12
C LYS A 117 10.91 -1.40 8.29
N ARG A 118 10.28 -0.49 9.02
CA ARG A 118 9.37 -0.85 10.12
C ARG A 118 8.14 -1.61 9.64
N LEU A 119 7.56 -1.21 8.52
CA LEU A 119 6.41 -1.90 7.93
C LEU A 119 6.78 -3.34 7.57
N VAL A 120 7.91 -3.54 6.89
CA VAL A 120 8.42 -4.87 6.54
C VAL A 120 8.73 -5.70 7.79
N MET A 121 9.33 -5.10 8.83
CA MET A 121 9.57 -5.79 10.11
C MET A 121 8.30 -6.20 10.85
N LEU A 122 7.20 -5.44 10.70
CA LEU A 122 5.92 -5.76 11.32
C LEU A 122 5.22 -6.93 10.60
N GLU A 123 5.42 -7.03 9.29
CA GLU A 123 4.93 -8.15 8.46
C GLU A 123 5.78 -9.42 8.67
N ASP A 124 7.08 -9.26 8.88
CA ASP A 124 8.01 -10.32 9.28
C ASP A 124 7.80 -10.66 10.77
N LEU A 125 6.71 -11.35 11.09
CA LEU A 125 6.56 -11.99 12.39
C LEU A 125 7.77 -12.92 12.62
N PRO A 126 8.46 -12.85 13.76
CA PRO A 126 9.53 -13.78 14.10
C PRO A 126 8.88 -15.14 14.37
N THR A 127 8.60 -15.85 13.29
CA THR A 127 8.19 -17.23 13.34
C THR A 127 9.50 -17.99 13.28
N GLU A 128 9.98 -18.50 14.40
CA GLU A 128 10.80 -19.70 14.39
C GLU A 128 9.94 -20.84 13.82
N ARG A 129 9.65 -20.76 12.52
CA ARG A 129 8.92 -21.78 11.81
C ARG A 129 9.93 -22.90 11.62
N ILE A 130 9.66 -24.04 12.27
CA ILE A 130 10.39 -25.28 12.00
C ILE A 130 10.21 -25.55 10.50
N ARG A 131 11.27 -25.37 9.73
CA ARG A 131 11.28 -25.66 8.30
C ARG A 131 11.15 -27.17 8.13
N SER A 132 10.34 -27.59 7.16
CA SER A 132 10.33 -28.98 6.73
C SER A 132 11.68 -29.36 6.12
N LYS A 133 12.00 -30.66 6.09
CA LYS A 133 13.23 -31.16 5.43
C LYS A 133 13.33 -30.74 3.97
N GLU A 134 12.19 -30.63 3.29
CA GLU A 134 12.10 -30.18 1.89
C GLU A 134 12.44 -28.69 1.77
N GLU A 135 11.91 -27.84 2.65
CA GLU A 135 12.23 -26.40 2.70
C GLU A 135 13.72 -26.16 3.01
N GLU A 136 14.29 -26.88 3.98
CA GLU A 136 15.74 -26.79 4.27
C GLU A 136 16.61 -27.22 3.09
N GLN A 137 16.21 -28.26 2.36
CA GLN A 137 16.95 -28.71 1.19
C GLN A 137 16.82 -27.73 0.02
N CYS A 138 15.64 -27.15 -0.18
CA CYS A 138 15.42 -26.11 -1.18
C CYS A 138 16.30 -24.89 -0.90
N GLU A 139 16.34 -24.45 0.36
CA GLU A 139 17.18 -23.33 0.80
C GLU A 139 18.67 -23.64 0.60
N ARG A 140 19.15 -24.81 1.05
CA ARG A 140 20.54 -25.25 0.81
C ARG A 140 20.87 -25.30 -0.68
N SER A 141 20.00 -25.92 -1.49
CA SER A 141 20.22 -25.99 -2.94
C SER A 141 20.25 -24.61 -3.57
N TYR A 142 19.40 -23.68 -3.15
CA TYR A 142 19.41 -22.31 -3.66
C TYR A 142 20.73 -21.62 -3.30
N GLN A 143 21.18 -21.70 -2.05
CA GLN A 143 22.44 -21.10 -1.59
C GLN A 143 23.67 -21.69 -2.30
N GLU A 144 23.68 -23.00 -2.55
CA GLU A 144 24.81 -23.69 -3.20
C GLU A 144 24.87 -23.47 -4.71
N THR A 145 23.72 -23.25 -5.36
CA THR A 145 23.62 -23.24 -6.83
C THR A 145 23.28 -21.88 -7.42
N THR A 146 22.94 -20.90 -6.57
CA THR A 146 22.71 -19.53 -6.98
C THR A 146 23.99 -18.73 -6.89
N TYR A 147 24.42 -18.17 -8.00
CA TYR A 147 25.57 -17.29 -8.05
C TYR A 147 25.36 -16.17 -9.06
N GLN A 148 26.13 -15.11 -8.92
CA GLN A 148 26.16 -14.03 -9.90
C GLN A 148 27.28 -14.30 -10.90
N ASN A 149 26.99 -14.25 -12.21
CA ASN A 149 28.01 -14.40 -13.23
C ASN A 149 28.83 -13.10 -13.40
N GLU A 150 29.86 -13.13 -14.25
CA GLU A 150 30.74 -11.98 -14.53
C GLU A 150 30.01 -10.76 -15.11
N GLU A 151 28.81 -10.95 -15.67
CA GLU A 151 27.96 -9.88 -16.21
C GLU A 151 26.98 -9.31 -15.18
N GLY A 152 27.03 -9.76 -13.92
CA GLY A 152 26.12 -9.32 -12.86
C GLY A 152 24.74 -9.98 -12.89
N ARG A 153 24.51 -11.01 -13.70
CA ARG A 153 23.24 -11.76 -13.76
C ARG A 153 23.23 -12.92 -12.77
N TYR A 154 22.11 -13.11 -12.11
CA TYR A 154 21.91 -14.28 -11.25
C TYR A 154 21.67 -15.53 -12.09
N VAL A 155 22.51 -16.54 -11.87
CA VAL A 155 22.33 -17.90 -12.36
C VAL A 155 21.73 -18.70 -11.22
N VAL A 156 20.51 -19.21 -11.43
CA VAL A 156 19.77 -19.99 -10.42
C VAL A 156 19.48 -21.36 -11.00
N GLN A 157 19.85 -22.43 -10.29
CA GLN A 157 19.45 -23.76 -10.66
C GLN A 157 18.00 -24.02 -10.25
N LEU A 158 17.19 -24.57 -11.15
CA LEU A 158 15.83 -24.94 -10.82
C LEU A 158 15.79 -25.99 -9.69
N PRO A 159 14.95 -25.79 -8.67
CA PRO A 159 14.84 -26.72 -7.56
C PRO A 159 14.28 -28.07 -8.04
N LYS A 160 14.91 -29.16 -7.58
CA LYS A 160 14.48 -30.54 -7.89
C LYS A 160 13.81 -31.15 -6.68
N ARG A 161 12.62 -31.74 -6.85
CA ARG A 161 11.99 -32.56 -5.81
C ARG A 161 12.75 -33.88 -5.66
N PHE A 162 12.68 -34.50 -4.48
CA PHE A 162 13.47 -35.69 -4.10
C PHE A 162 13.36 -36.85 -5.10
N ASP A 163 12.18 -37.04 -5.70
CA ASP A 163 11.89 -38.10 -6.68
C ASP A 163 11.88 -37.61 -8.14
N TRP A 164 12.71 -36.61 -8.49
CA TRP A 164 12.81 -36.13 -9.87
C TRP A 164 13.26 -37.22 -10.86
N LYS A 165 13.76 -38.37 -10.39
CA LYS A 165 14.11 -39.51 -11.24
C LYS A 165 12.87 -40.27 -11.75
N ALA A 166 11.69 -40.07 -11.15
CA ALA A 166 10.41 -40.61 -11.63
C ALA A 166 9.80 -39.82 -12.81
N LEU A 167 10.62 -39.18 -13.64
CA LEU A 167 10.16 -38.46 -14.85
C LEU A 167 9.58 -39.40 -15.94
N GLY A 168 9.72 -40.72 -15.79
CA GLY A 168 9.14 -41.72 -16.68
C GLY A 168 9.45 -41.46 -18.16
N GLU A 169 8.44 -41.58 -19.01
CA GLU A 169 8.53 -41.36 -20.46
C GLU A 169 8.41 -39.87 -20.88
N SER A 170 8.56 -38.92 -19.94
CA SER A 170 8.41 -37.48 -20.24
C SER A 170 9.39 -37.01 -21.33
N LYS A 171 10.62 -37.53 -21.34
CA LYS A 171 11.62 -37.20 -22.37
C LYS A 171 11.19 -37.67 -23.76
N GLU A 172 10.72 -38.91 -23.86
CA GLU A 172 10.29 -39.48 -25.14
C GLU A 172 9.05 -38.75 -25.67
N THR A 173 8.10 -38.45 -24.79
CA THR A 173 6.90 -37.69 -25.13
C THR A 173 7.24 -36.28 -25.61
N ALA A 174 8.13 -35.57 -24.91
CA ALA A 174 8.60 -34.24 -25.31
C ALA A 174 9.30 -34.29 -26.68
N LEU A 175 10.15 -35.30 -26.93
CA LEU A 175 10.84 -35.47 -28.20
C LEU A 175 9.88 -35.73 -29.36
N LYS A 176 8.88 -36.61 -29.17
CA LYS A 176 7.83 -36.88 -30.17
C LYS A 176 7.06 -35.60 -30.51
N ARG A 177 6.69 -34.81 -29.49
CA ARG A 177 6.00 -33.51 -29.67
C ARG A 177 6.88 -32.50 -30.42
N PHE A 178 8.15 -32.39 -30.05
CA PHE A 178 9.11 -31.53 -30.73
C PHE A 178 9.26 -31.89 -32.22
N MET A 179 9.45 -33.17 -32.53
CA MET A 179 9.56 -33.65 -33.91
C MET A 179 8.27 -33.44 -34.72
N ALA A 180 7.11 -33.56 -34.07
CA ALA A 180 5.83 -33.23 -34.71
C ALA A 180 5.73 -31.73 -35.04
N MET A 181 6.14 -30.85 -34.13
CA MET A 181 6.20 -29.40 -34.36
C MET A 181 7.18 -29.05 -35.48
N GLU A 182 8.37 -29.66 -35.50
CA GLU A 182 9.36 -29.45 -36.55
C GLU A 182 8.85 -29.87 -37.93
N ARG A 183 8.15 -31.01 -38.03
CA ARG A 183 7.52 -31.44 -39.28
C ARG A 183 6.44 -30.45 -39.74
N ARG A 184 5.58 -30.00 -38.82
CA ARG A 184 4.54 -29.01 -39.11
C ARG A 184 5.14 -27.69 -39.58
N ARG A 185 6.20 -27.21 -38.92
CA ARG A 185 6.93 -26.01 -39.32
C ARG A 185 7.47 -26.14 -40.74
N LYS A 186 8.13 -27.27 -41.07
CA LYS A 186 8.68 -27.50 -42.42
C LYS A 186 7.60 -27.60 -43.51
N SER A 187 6.41 -28.11 -43.18
CA SER A 187 5.32 -28.25 -44.15
C SER A 187 4.54 -26.96 -44.38
N ASP A 188 4.51 -26.05 -43.41
CA ASP A 188 3.73 -24.81 -43.44
C ASP A 188 4.66 -23.60 -43.57
N SER A 189 4.83 -23.11 -44.81
CA SER A 189 5.72 -21.98 -45.12
C SER A 189 5.40 -20.73 -44.30
N ARG A 190 4.11 -20.45 -44.06
CA ARG A 190 3.69 -19.26 -43.32
C ARG A 190 4.13 -19.35 -41.85
N LEU A 191 4.02 -20.54 -41.25
CA LEU A 191 4.45 -20.78 -39.87
C LEU A 191 5.96 -20.70 -39.73
N ASP A 192 6.72 -21.23 -40.70
CA ASP A 192 8.18 -21.17 -40.71
C ASP A 192 8.69 -19.73 -40.82
N ASP A 193 8.12 -18.94 -41.73
CA ASP A 193 8.49 -17.53 -41.91
C ASP A 193 8.19 -16.71 -40.65
N ALA A 194 7.03 -16.92 -40.03
CA ALA A 194 6.66 -16.25 -38.77
C ALA A 194 7.59 -16.64 -37.61
N TYR A 195 7.95 -17.92 -37.49
CA TYR A 195 8.89 -18.40 -36.47
C TYR A 195 10.29 -17.77 -36.65
N LYS A 196 10.80 -17.73 -37.89
CA LYS A 196 12.10 -17.10 -38.19
C LYS A 196 12.11 -15.61 -37.90
N ALA A 197 11.04 -14.91 -38.27
CA ALA A 197 10.89 -13.48 -37.98
C ALA A 197 10.91 -13.23 -36.46
N PHE A 198 10.14 -14.00 -35.69
CA PHE A 198 10.13 -13.91 -34.23
C PHE A 198 11.50 -14.20 -33.61
N MET A 199 12.17 -15.29 -34.02
CA MET A 199 13.49 -15.63 -33.47
C MET A 199 14.54 -14.56 -33.78
N LYS A 200 14.45 -13.92 -34.95
CA LYS A 200 15.30 -12.79 -35.30
C LYS A 200 15.03 -11.58 -34.40
N GLU A 201 13.77 -11.20 -34.22
CA GLU A 201 13.38 -10.11 -33.30
C GLU A 201 13.85 -10.39 -31.86
N TYR A 202 13.69 -11.63 -31.38
CA TYR A 202 14.09 -12.04 -30.03
C TYR A 202 15.62 -11.96 -29.81
N LEU A 203 16.41 -12.21 -30.86
CA LEU A 203 17.86 -12.00 -30.88
C LEU A 203 18.22 -10.50 -30.95
N ASP A 204 17.55 -9.74 -31.82
CA ASP A 204 17.78 -8.30 -31.99
C ASP A 204 17.48 -7.52 -30.69
N LEU A 205 16.47 -7.94 -29.94
CA LEU A 205 16.10 -7.42 -28.61
C LEU A 205 17.03 -7.90 -27.48
N LYS A 206 18.04 -8.73 -27.77
CA LYS A 206 19.00 -9.29 -26.81
C LYS A 206 18.35 -10.04 -25.64
N HIS A 207 17.18 -10.64 -25.87
CA HIS A 207 16.52 -11.50 -24.88
C HIS A 207 17.23 -12.86 -24.73
N ILE A 208 17.92 -13.31 -25.77
CA ILE A 208 18.81 -14.47 -25.75
C ILE A 208 20.17 -14.07 -26.32
N SER A 209 21.24 -14.51 -25.67
CA SER A 209 22.60 -14.43 -26.18
C SER A 209 22.84 -15.52 -27.22
N SER A 210 23.51 -15.18 -28.32
CA SER A 210 23.88 -16.12 -29.39
C SER A 210 24.97 -17.10 -28.97
#